data_AF-A0A354J6F0-F1
#
_entry.id   AF-A0A354J6F0-F1
#
_cell.length_a   1.000
_cell.length_b   1.000
_cell.length_c   1.000
_cell.angle_alpha   90.00
_cell.angle_beta   90.00
_cell.angle_gamma   90.00
#
_symmetry.space_group_name_H-M   'P 1'
#
loop_
_entity.id
_entity.type
_entity.pdbx_description
1 polymer ?
#
loop_
_entity_poly.entity_id
_entity_poly.type
_entity_poly.pdbx_seq_one_letter_code
_entity_poly.pdbx_strand_id
1 'polypeptide(L)' 'MKEEVLRLEKVTRIVDGVTLLDNFNLHIYQGEIMGLVCINAHGEKE' A
#
# COMPACT_ATOMS: atom_id res chain seq x y z
N MET A 1 5.14 16.29 16.87
CA MET A 1 4.45 15.73 15.68
C MET A 1 5.25 14.53 15.22
N LYS A 2 4.59 13.41 14.86
CA LYS A 2 5.29 12.29 14.23
C LYS A 2 5.65 12.67 12.80
N GLU A 3 6.89 12.48 12.40
CA GLU A 3 7.34 12.71 11.03
C GLU A 3 6.77 11.61 10.12
N GLU A 4 5.93 11.97 9.16
CA GLU A 4 5.42 11.02 8.16
C GLU A 4 6.48 10.83 7.07
N VAL A 5 6.82 9.57 6.77
CA VAL A 5 7.89 9.23 5.82
C VAL A 5 7.36 8.58 4.53
N LEU A 6 6.13 8.05 4.56
CA LEU A 6 5.44 7.54 3.38
C LEU A 6 3.93 7.77 3.52
N ARG A 7 3.31 8.20 2.42
CA ARG A 7 1.86 8.34 2.30
C ARG A 7 1.39 7.82 0.94
N LEU A 8 0.41 6.92 0.99
CA LEU A 8 -0.42 6.51 -0.14
C LEU A 8 -1.85 6.84 0.22
N GLU A 9 -2.52 7.62 -0.63
CA GLU A 9 -3.93 7.99 -0.44
C GLU A 9 -4.73 7.61 -1.68
N LYS A 10 -5.84 6.91 -1.45
CA LYS A 10 -6.82 6.51 -2.48
C LYS A 10 -6.19 5.89 -3.72
N VAL A 11 -5.18 5.04 -3.52
CA VAL A 11 -4.44 4.41 -4.61
C VAL A 11 -5.26 3.26 -5.20
N THR A 12 -5.58 3.35 -6.48
CA THR A 12 -6.15 2.27 -7.27
C THR A 12 -5.14 1.84 -8.33
N ARG A 13 -4.89 0.53 -8.42
CA ARG A 13 -3.96 -0.05 -9.39
C ARG A 13 -4.67 -1.09 -10.23
N ILE A 14 -4.59 -0.94 -11.55
CA ILE A 14 -5.14 -1.85 -12.53
C ILE A 14 -4.00 -2.35 -13.42
N VAL A 15 -3.87 -3.67 -13.56
CA VAL A 15 -2.89 -4.32 -14.45
C VAL A 15 -3.67 -5.31 -15.32
N ASP A 16 -3.51 -5.20 -16.64
CA ASP A 16 -4.20 -6.05 -17.63
C ASP A 16 -5.72 -6.16 -17.42
N GLY A 17 -6.35 -5.05 -17.00
CA GLY A 17 -7.79 -4.98 -16.73
C GLY A 17 -8.22 -5.56 -15.37
N VAL A 18 -7.28 -6.06 -14.55
CA VAL A 18 -7.53 -6.57 -13.20
C VAL A 18 -7.21 -5.48 -12.17
N THR A 19 -8.17 -5.18 -11.30
CA THR A 19 -7.96 -4.28 -10.15
C THR A 19 -7.19 -5.01 -9.05
N LEU A 20 -5.93 -4.65 -8.87
CA LEU A 20 -5.03 -5.21 -7.86
C LEU A 20 -5.08 -4.45 -6.54
N LEU A 21 -5.25 -3.12 -6.60
CA LEU A 21 -5.50 -2.26 -5.45
C LEU A 21 -6.74 -1.44 -5.74
N ASP A 22 -7.64 -1.31 -4.76
CA ASP A 22 -8.84 -0.49 -4.85
C ASP A 22 -8.89 0.50 -3.67
N ASN A 23 -8.75 1.79 -3.97
CA ASN A 23 -8.83 2.88 -3.00
C ASN A 23 -7.95 2.66 -1.74
N PHE A 24 -6.74 2.14 -1.94
CA PHE A 24 -5.80 1.76 -0.89
C PHE A 24 -5.18 3.00 -0.20
N ASN A 25 -5.06 2.95 1.13
CA ASN A 25 -4.44 4.00 1.92
C ASN A 25 -3.38 3.41 2.86
N LEU A 26 -2.22 4.05 2.94
CA LEU A 26 -1.11 3.65 3.82
C LEU A 26 -0.33 4.87 4.28
N HIS A 27 -0.07 4.94 5.58
CA HIS A 27 0.73 5.98 6.20
C HIS A 27 1.79 5.31 7.07
N ILE A 28 3.05 5.67 6.86
CA ILE A 28 4.17 5.19 7.68
C ILE A 28 4.87 6.40 8.28
N TYR A 29 5.11 6.36 9.59
CA TYR A 29 5.84 7.38 10.32
C TYR A 29 7.26 6.93 10.63
N GLN A 30 8.16 7.90 10.83
CA GLN A 30 9.56 7.65 11.16
C GLN A 30 9.69 6.74 12.39
N GLY A 31 10.46 5.66 12.26
CA GLY A 31 10.68 4.67 13.32
C GLY A 31 9.65 3.54 13.36
N GLU A 32 8.59 3.58 12.57
CA GLU A 32 7.64 2.47 12.46
C GLU A 32 8.18 1.36 11.54
N ILE A 33 8.01 0.11 11.96
CA ILE A 33 8.24 -1.06 11.12
C ILE A 33 6.87 -1.59 10.70
N MET A 34 6.52 -1.42 9.42
CA MET A 34 5.26 -1.87 8.84
C MET A 34 5.45 -3.20 8.11
N GLY A 35 4.62 -4.20 8.44
CA GLY A 35 4.54 -5.46 7.72
C GLY A 35 3.22 -5.56 6.95
N LEU A 36 3.30 -5.82 5.65
CA LEU A 36 2.14 -6.10 4.79
C LEU A 36 2.17 -7.59 4.42
N VAL A 37 1.08 -8.30 4.69
CA VAL A 37 0.93 -9.73 4.36
C VAL A 37 -0.30 -9.88 3.50
N CYS A 38 -0.14 -10.45 2.32
CA CYS A 38 -1.23 -10.72 1.40
C CYS A 38 -1.63 -12.20 1.44
N ILE A 39 -2.91 -12.51 1.19
CA ILE A 39 -3.42 -13.90 1.11
C ILE A 39 -2.88 -14.62 -0.14
N ASN A 40 -2.47 -13.86 -1.16
CA ASN A 40 -1.80 -14.31 -2.38
C ASN A 40 -0.87 -13.19 -2.90
N ALA A 41 -0.10 -13.42 -3.96
CA ALA A 41 0.87 -12.44 -4.48
C ALA A 41 0.23 -11.18 -5.11
N HIS A 42 -1.10 -11.07 -5.19
CA HIS A 42 -1.75 -9.85 -5.69
C HIS A 42 -1.46 -8.68 -4.75
N GLY A 43 -0.85 -7.63 -5.30
CA GLY A 43 -0.53 -6.40 -4.58
C GLY A 43 0.83 -6.36 -3.88
N GLU A 44 1.56 -7.48 -3.76
CA GLU A 44 2.88 -7.51 -3.11
C GLU A 44 4.06 -7.33 -4.10
N LYS A 45 3.98 -7.97 -5.29
CA LYS A 45 5.11 -8.06 -6.24
C LYS A 45 4.81 -7.63 -7.67
N GLU A 46 3.57 -7.32 -7.98
CA GLU A 46 3.22 -6.71 -9.27
C GLU A 46 3.78 -5.30 -9.33
#